data_AF-A0A087GTG7-F1
#
_entry.id   AF-A0A087GTG7-F1
#
_cell.length_a   1.000
_cell.length_b   1.000
_cell.length_c   1.000
_cell.angle_alpha   90.00
_cell.angle_beta   90.00
_cell.angle_gamma   90.00
#
_symmetry.space_group_name_H-M   'P 1'
#
loop_
_entity.id
_entity.type
_entity.pdbx_description
1 polymer ?
#
loop_
_entity_poly.entity_id
_entity_poly.type
_entity_poly.pdbx_seq_one_letter_code
_entity_poly.pdbx_strand_id
1 'polypeptide(L)'
;MSYIIQKAESVNKALDSAVPLREPLKIHESMRYSLLAGEKRVRPVLCIAACKLVGGNESTAMPAACAVEIIHTMSLRRIRSLIVKGRRVDLLRRKGGSGLSSSEGGDE
;
A
#
# COMPACT_ATOMS: atom_id res chain seq x y z
N MET A 1 1.34 -6.46 -24.52
CA MET A 1 1.31 -5.99 -23.11
C MET A 1 0.06 -6.40 -22.31
N SER A 2 -0.97 -7.02 -22.92
CA SER A 2 -2.22 -7.41 -22.23
C SER A 2 -2.05 -8.35 -21.03
N TYR A 3 -1.15 -9.35 -21.12
CA TYR A 3 -0.92 -10.32 -20.04
C TYR A 3 -0.47 -9.69 -18.71
N ILE A 4 0.48 -8.75 -18.76
CA ILE A 4 1.04 -8.11 -17.56
C ILE A 4 -0.02 -7.25 -16.88
N ILE A 5 -0.82 -6.51 -17.65
CA ILE A 5 -1.88 -5.63 -17.13
C ILE A 5 -2.97 -6.47 -16.45
N GLN A 6 -3.46 -7.52 -17.12
CA GLN A 6 -4.49 -8.40 -16.56
C GLN A 6 -4.04 -9.06 -15.25
N LYS A 7 -2.79 -9.55 -15.19
CA LYS A 7 -2.26 -10.18 -13.98
C LYS A 7 -1.95 -9.18 -12.88
N ALA A 8 -1.54 -7.96 -13.23
CA ALA A 8 -1.36 -6.89 -12.27
C ALA A 8 -2.66 -6.56 -11.52
N GLU A 9 -3.81 -6.55 -12.20
CA GLU A 9 -5.11 -6.32 -11.55
C GLU A 9 -5.49 -7.45 -10.59
N SER A 10 -5.33 -8.72 -10.99
CA SER A 10 -5.60 -9.86 -10.11
C SER A 10 -4.72 -9.82 -8.86
N VAL A 11 -3.44 -9.48 -9.03
CA VAL A 11 -2.50 -9.32 -7.92
C VAL A 11 -2.87 -8.14 -7.03
N ASN A 12 -3.29 -7.00 -7.59
CA ASN A 12 -3.74 -5.85 -6.80
C ASN A 12 -4.91 -6.22 -5.89
N LYS A 13 -5.91 -6.94 -6.41
CA LYS A 13 -7.05 -7.42 -5.61
C LYS A 13 -6.60 -8.37 -4.50
N ALA A 14 -5.68 -9.29 -4.81
CA ALA A 14 -5.15 -10.22 -3.83
C ALA A 14 -4.33 -9.51 -2.73
N LEU A 15 -3.52 -8.51 -3.10
CA LEU A 15 -2.74 -7.69 -2.15
C LEU A 15 -3.64 -6.84 -1.25
N ASP A 16 -4.73 -6.30 -1.81
CA ASP A 16 -5.69 -5.50 -1.05
C ASP A 16 -6.38 -6.32 0.05
N SER A 17 -6.75 -7.55 -0.28
CA SER A 17 -7.30 -8.53 0.67
C SER A 17 -6.25 -9.02 1.69
N ALA A 18 -5.00 -9.19 1.27
CA ALA A 18 -3.92 -9.69 2.12
C ALA A 18 -3.46 -8.70 3.20
N VAL A 19 -3.65 -7.39 3.00
CA VAL A 19 -3.20 -6.34 3.93
C VAL A 19 -4.38 -5.48 4.39
N PRO A 20 -5.25 -5.98 5.28
CA PRO A 20 -6.36 -5.20 5.82
C PRO A 20 -5.85 -4.04 6.70
N LEU A 21 -6.66 -2.98 6.81
CA LEU A 21 -6.45 -1.91 7.79
C LEU A 21 -6.73 -2.48 9.18
N ARG A 22 -5.71 -2.45 10.05
CA ARG A 22 -5.77 -2.88 11.44
C ARG A 22 -4.95 -1.94 12.30
N GLU A 23 -5.19 -1.97 13.61
CA GLU A 23 -4.34 -1.25 14.55
C GLU A 23 -2.94 -1.88 14.63
N PRO A 24 -1.86 -1.08 14.62
CA PRO A 24 -1.81 0.38 14.58
C PRO A 24 -2.07 0.97 13.16
N LEU A 25 -3.13 1.80 13.04
CA LEU A 25 -3.62 2.30 11.74
C LEU A 25 -2.55 2.99 10.88
N LYS A 26 -1.71 3.81 11.50
CA LYS A 26 -0.68 4.61 10.82
C LYS A 26 0.33 3.76 10.04
N ILE A 27 0.67 2.59 10.58
CA ILE A 27 1.60 1.67 9.93
C ILE A 27 0.90 1.00 8.76
N HIS A 28 -0.33 0.49 8.97
CA HIS A 28 -1.13 -0.15 7.93
C HIS A 28 -1.47 0.78 6.77
N GLU A 29 -1.79 2.05 7.02
CA GLU A 29 -2.01 3.06 5.96
C GLU A 29 -0.75 3.30 5.14
N SER A 30 0.39 3.48 5.81
CA SER A 30 1.68 3.68 5.14
C SER A 30 2.08 2.46 4.30
N MET A 31 1.82 1.25 4.81
CA MET A 31 2.03 -0.02 4.14
C MET A 31 1.16 -0.13 2.88
N ARG A 32 -0.15 0.13 3.00
CA ARG A 32 -1.11 0.05 1.89
C ARG A 32 -0.83 1.11 0.82
N TYR A 33 -0.49 2.34 1.21
CA TYR A 33 -0.10 3.39 0.28
C TYR A 33 1.12 2.96 -0.56
N SER A 34 2.16 2.43 0.10
CA SER A 34 3.36 1.94 -0.59
C SER A 34 3.06 0.80 -1.55
N LEU A 35 2.23 -0.14 -1.07
CA LEU A 35 1.93 -1.38 -1.76
C LEU A 35 1.05 -1.12 -2.96
N LEU A 36 0.04 -0.27 -2.85
CA LEU A 36 -0.92 -0.01 -3.92
C LEU A 36 -0.44 1.05 -4.93
N ALA A 37 0.52 1.92 -4.58
CA ALA A 37 1.12 2.90 -5.49
C ALA A 37 2.17 2.33 -6.47
N GLY A 38 2.46 1.02 -6.43
CA GLY A 38 3.48 0.39 -7.28
C GLY A 38 3.10 0.33 -8.76
N GLU A 39 3.83 1.05 -9.62
CA GLU A 39 3.41 1.36 -10.99
C GLU A 39 3.57 0.22 -12.01
N LYS A 40 4.32 -0.84 -11.69
CA LYS A 40 4.51 -2.00 -12.59
C LYS A 40 4.68 -3.25 -11.75
N ARG A 41 3.64 -4.08 -11.66
CA ARG A 41 3.59 -5.35 -10.91
C ARG A 41 4.45 -6.46 -11.51
N VAL A 42 5.66 -6.13 -11.96
CA VAL A 42 6.52 -7.03 -12.73
C VAL A 42 6.94 -8.25 -11.92
N ARG A 43 7.29 -8.07 -10.64
CA ARG A 43 7.73 -9.14 -9.73
C ARG A 43 6.67 -10.22 -9.49
N PRO A 44 5.44 -9.89 -9.05
CA PRO A 44 4.42 -10.91 -8.84
C PRO A 44 3.96 -11.55 -10.15
N VAL A 45 3.92 -10.80 -11.26
CA VAL A 45 3.62 -11.37 -12.58
C VAL A 45 4.71 -12.35 -13.03
N LEU A 46 5.99 -12.07 -12.76
CA LEU A 46 7.09 -12.98 -13.06
C LEU A 46 7.03 -14.25 -12.22
N CYS A 47 6.66 -14.14 -10.94
CA CYS A 47 6.46 -15.30 -10.06
C CYS A 47 5.34 -16.22 -10.59
N ILE A 48 4.21 -15.63 -11.00
CA ILE A 48 3.11 -16.38 -11.62
C ILE A 48 3.53 -17.02 -12.94
N ALA A 49 4.28 -16.29 -13.78
CA ALA A 49 4.78 -16.80 -15.05
C ALA A 49 5.76 -17.96 -14.87
N ALA A 50 6.67 -17.87 -13.90
CA ALA A 50 7.61 -18.95 -13.57
C ALA A 50 6.87 -20.20 -13.07
N CYS A 51 5.83 -20.03 -12.24
CA CYS A 51 5.02 -21.16 -11.80
C CYS A 51 4.30 -21.84 -12.96
N LYS A 52 3.73 -21.07 -13.89
CA LYS A 52 3.13 -21.63 -15.11
C LYS A 52 4.13 -22.34 -16.01
N LEU A 53 5.35 -21.81 -16.12
CA LEU A 53 6.40 -22.39 -16.96
C LEU A 53 6.78 -23.80 -16.51
N VAL A 54 6.74 -24.08 -15.20
CA VAL A 54 7.01 -25.41 -14.63
C VAL A 54 5.77 -26.30 -14.54
N GLY A 55 4.64 -25.90 -15.14
CA GLY A 55 3.37 -26.65 -15.13
C GLY A 55 2.50 -26.46 -13.88
N GLY A 56 2.81 -25.46 -13.04
CA GLY A 56 2.04 -25.13 -11.84
C GLY A 56 0.81 -24.26 -12.12
N ASN A 57 -0.09 -24.19 -11.13
CA ASN A 57 -1.31 -23.39 -11.21
C ASN A 57 -1.06 -21.95 -10.74
N GLU A 58 -1.73 -20.99 -11.36
CA GLU A 58 -1.72 -19.59 -10.92
C GLU A 58 -2.33 -19.41 -9.53
N SER A 59 -3.36 -20.19 -9.18
CA SER A 59 -4.02 -20.10 -7.87
C SER A 59 -3.07 -20.44 -6.72
N THR A 60 -2.15 -21.38 -6.92
CA THR A 60 -1.13 -21.77 -5.93
C THR A 60 0.04 -20.79 -5.90
N ALA A 61 0.33 -20.12 -7.02
CA ALA A 61 1.37 -19.10 -7.12
C ALA A 61 0.94 -17.74 -6.54
N MET A 62 -0.36 -17.43 -6.53
CA MET A 62 -0.88 -16.12 -6.13
C MET A 62 -0.47 -15.71 -4.69
N PRO A 63 -0.58 -16.58 -3.67
CA PRO A 63 -0.13 -16.23 -2.32
C PRO A 63 1.39 -15.98 -2.26
N ALA A 64 2.19 -16.78 -2.96
CA ALA A 64 3.64 -16.61 -3.01
C ALA A 64 4.04 -15.30 -3.72
N ALA A 65 3.38 -14.98 -4.84
CA ALA A 65 3.57 -13.75 -5.57
C ALA A 65 3.22 -12.51 -4.71
N CYS A 66 2.13 -12.59 -3.95
CA CYS A 66 1.75 -11.54 -3.00
C CYS A 66 2.77 -11.40 -1.87
N ALA A 67 3.23 -12.51 -1.28
CA ALA A 67 4.25 -12.50 -0.22
C ALA A 67 5.55 -11.83 -0.69
N VAL A 68 6.02 -12.15 -1.90
CA VAL A 68 7.22 -11.52 -2.48
C VAL A 68 7.04 -10.01 -2.64
N GLU A 69 5.91 -9.56 -3.16
CA GLU A 69 5.66 -8.12 -3.36
C GLU A 69 5.47 -7.39 -2.01
N ILE A 70 4.86 -8.04 -1.01
CA ILE A 70 4.75 -7.52 0.35
C ILE A 70 6.16 -7.38 0.94
N ILE A 71 6.98 -8.43 0.96
CA ILE A 71 8.36 -8.38 1.50
C ILE A 71 9.19 -7.30 0.78
N HIS A 72 9.08 -7.21 -0.54
CA HIS A 72 9.76 -6.19 -1.33
C HIS A 72 9.32 -4.77 -0.94
N THR A 73 8.02 -4.56 -0.79
CA THR A 73 7.43 -3.25 -0.44
C THR A 73 7.71 -2.87 1.01
N MET A 74 7.65 -3.85 1.92
CA MET A 74 7.86 -3.68 3.35
C MET A 74 9.33 -3.61 3.75
N SER A 75 10.26 -3.62 2.78
CA SER A 75 11.66 -3.36 3.05
C SER A 75 11.79 -2.07 3.86
N LEU A 76 12.49 -2.16 5.01
CA LEU A 76 12.58 -1.14 6.06
C LEU A 76 12.85 0.28 5.50
N ARG A 77 13.64 0.40 4.42
CA ARG A 77 13.92 1.70 3.78
C ARG A 77 12.66 2.38 3.24
N ARG A 78 11.71 1.62 2.68
CA ARG A 78 10.53 2.13 1.99
C ARG A 78 9.44 2.58 2.98
N ILE A 79 9.14 1.75 3.99
CA ILE A 79 8.22 2.14 5.08
C ILE A 79 8.82 3.28 5.91
N ARG A 80 10.11 3.24 6.27
CA ARG A 80 10.73 4.32 7.06
C ARG A 80 10.68 5.66 6.35
N SER A 81 10.91 5.69 5.04
CA SER A 81 10.77 6.90 4.21
C SER A 81 9.35 7.46 4.27
N LEU A 82 8.33 6.60 4.26
CA LEU A 82 6.92 7.03 4.26
C LEU A 82 6.38 7.38 5.64
N ILE A 83 6.84 6.72 6.72
CA ILE A 83 6.53 7.18 8.08
C ILE A 83 7.18 8.55 8.34
N VAL A 84 8.40 8.77 7.86
CA VAL A 84 9.09 10.06 7.98
C VAL A 84 8.44 11.13 7.10
N LYS A 85 8.04 10.81 5.86
CA LYS A 85 7.32 11.75 4.96
C LYS A 85 5.88 12.00 5.40
N GLY A 86 5.19 10.99 5.91
CA GLY A 86 3.84 11.07 6.49
C GLY A 86 3.80 12.00 7.69
N ARG A 87 4.87 12.05 8.51
CA ARG A 87 5.03 13.09 9.54
C ARG A 87 4.98 14.52 8.97
N ARG A 88 5.38 14.75 7.70
CA ARG A 88 5.32 16.07 7.06
C ARG A 88 3.90 16.43 6.62
N VAL A 89 3.13 15.48 6.12
CA VAL A 89 1.71 15.67 5.74
C VAL A 89 0.81 15.80 6.97
N ASP A 90 1.03 14.99 8.01
CA ASP A 90 0.33 15.12 9.30
C ASP A 90 0.65 16.45 10.00
N LEU A 91 1.90 16.95 9.91
CA LEU A 91 2.27 18.27 10.43
C LEU A 91 1.55 19.39 9.68
N LEU A 92 1.43 19.30 8.36
CA LEU A 92 0.72 20.29 7.55
C LEU A 92 -0.77 20.29 7.87
N ARG A 93 -1.37 19.10 8.06
CA ARG A 93 -2.78 18.95 8.44
C ARG A 93 -3.05 19.45 9.87
N ARG A 94 -2.09 19.33 10.80
CA ARG A 94 -2.17 19.96 12.13
C ARG A 94 -1.94 21.47 12.10
N LYS A 95 -1.04 21.97 11.24
CA LYS A 95 -0.78 23.41 11.08
C LYS A 95 -1.90 24.16 10.33
N GLY A 96 -2.73 23.46 9.55
CA GLY A 96 -3.91 24.03 8.91
C GLY A 96 -5.19 24.01 9.77
N GLY A 97 -5.13 23.47 11.00
CA GLY A 97 -6.30 23.28 11.87
C GLY A 97 -6.38 24.21 13.09
N SER A 98 -5.52 25.22 13.21
CA SER A 98 -5.58 26.20 14.30
C SER A 98 -5.85 27.60 13.73
N GLY A 99 -7.11 27.85 13.41
CA GLY A 99 -7.55 29.16 12.94
C GLY A 99 -9.03 29.16 12.56
N LEU A 100 -9.92 28.88 13.51
CA LEU A 100 -11.33 29.30 13.50
C LEU A 100 -12.03 28.82 14.79
N SER A 101 -11.96 29.65 15.84
CA SER A 101 -13.04 29.85 16.83
C SER A 101 -12.66 30.99 17.81
N SER A 102 -12.64 32.22 17.30
CA SER A 102 -13.11 33.41 18.02
C SER A 102 -14.30 33.86 17.17
N SER A 103 -15.51 34.16 17.64
CA SER A 103 -15.95 34.85 18.85
C SER A 103 -17.48 34.96 18.75
N GLU A 104 -18.23 34.76 19.83
CA GLU A 104 -19.61 35.24 20.10
C GLU A 104 -20.01 34.69 21.48
N GLY A 105 -20.48 35.43 22.48
CA GLY A 105 -20.77 36.85 22.67
C GLY A 105 -20.86 37.12 24.18
N GLY A 106 -20.54 38.35 24.58
CA GLY A 106 -20.80 38.85 25.93
C GLY A 106 -21.99 39.78 25.89
N ASP A 107 -23.03 39.45 26.66
CA ASP A 107 -24.15 40.34 26.98
C ASP A 107 -24.04 40.68 28.48
N GLU A 108 -23.64 41.91 28.80
CA GLU A 108 -24.07 42.71 29.96
C GLU A 108 -23.97 44.21 29.62
#